data_AF-A0A8D8IIQ3-F1
#
_entry.id   AF-A0A8D8IIQ3-F1
#
_cell.length_a   1.000
_cell.length_b   1.000
_cell.length_c   1.000
_cell.angle_alpha   90.00
_cell.angle_beta   90.00
_cell.angle_gamma   90.00
#
_symmetry.space_group_name_H-M   'P 1'
#
loop_
_entity.id
_entity.type
_entity.pdbx_description
1 polymer ?
#
loop_
_entity_poly.entity_id
_entity_poly.type
_entity_poly.pdbx_seq_one_letter_code
_entity_poly.pdbx_strand_id
1 'polypeptide(L)'
;GSAKLSNSGVISGPGGHFEFNFEKTILTYYNVNRFFAAFVDHALKDLDYIIQERSILENVLNCEFQSYVTDNKGVFYIDNGHSFDQVLFYGNESIFFQLELALFIMVVLLTNDYLWATVVVGVVYKAFEIVMNYVLKNNLAKKTLIDKRFLI
;
A
#
# COMPACT_ATOMS: atom_id res chain seq x y z
N GLY A 1 18.08 -57.30 30.24
CA GLY A 1 17.73 -57.60 28.84
C GLY A 1 17.41 -56.30 28.15
N SER A 2 18.30 -55.85 27.26
CA SER A 2 18.20 -54.58 26.54
C SER A 2 17.44 -54.79 25.24
N ALA A 3 16.39 -54.01 24.98
CA ALA A 3 15.76 -53.91 23.67
C ALA A 3 16.07 -52.53 23.08
N LYS A 4 16.98 -52.53 22.10
CA LYS A 4 17.38 -51.36 21.31
C LYS A 4 16.19 -50.88 20.47
N LEU A 5 15.83 -49.61 20.59
CA LEU A 5 15.02 -48.93 19.57
C LEU A 5 15.86 -48.83 18.29
N SER A 6 15.41 -49.53 17.24
CA SER A 6 15.95 -49.43 15.89
C SER A 6 15.55 -48.07 15.32
N ASN A 7 16.50 -47.15 15.29
CA ASN A 7 16.38 -45.88 14.58
C ASN A 7 16.41 -46.20 13.07
N SER A 8 15.24 -46.36 12.46
CA SER A 8 15.11 -46.49 11.01
C SER A 8 15.42 -45.14 10.38
N GLY A 9 16.71 -44.92 10.10
CA GLY A 9 17.17 -43.83 9.25
C GLY A 9 16.52 -43.96 7.88
N VAL A 10 15.59 -43.05 7.58
CA VAL A 10 15.11 -42.84 6.22
C VAL A 10 16.28 -42.27 5.43
N ILE A 11 16.94 -43.13 4.67
CA ILE A 11 17.96 -42.74 3.70
C ILE A 11 17.21 -42.07 2.55
N SER A 12 17.13 -40.74 2.61
CA SER A 12 16.64 -39.91 1.51
C SER A 12 17.69 -39.88 0.40
N GLY A 13 17.47 -40.64 -0.66
CA GLY A 13 18.21 -40.48 -1.92
C GLY A 13 17.97 -39.09 -2.54
N PRO A 14 18.79 -38.66 -3.50
CA PRO A 14 18.74 -37.31 -4.07
C PRO A 14 17.36 -36.93 -4.67
N GLY A 15 16.54 -37.91 -5.06
CA GLY A 15 15.16 -37.70 -5.52
C GLY A 15 14.13 -37.46 -4.41
N GLY A 16 14.35 -38.00 -3.20
CA GLY A 16 13.40 -37.87 -2.09
C GLY A 16 13.32 -36.46 -1.50
N HIS A 17 14.41 -35.68 -1.61
CA HIS A 17 14.39 -34.27 -1.22
C HIS A 17 13.52 -33.41 -2.15
N PHE A 18 13.46 -33.73 -3.45
CA PHE A 18 12.67 -32.97 -4.42
C PHE A 18 11.17 -33.28 -4.26
N GLU A 19 10.85 -34.56 -4.08
CA GLU A 19 9.47 -35.06 -3.92
C GLU A 19 8.84 -34.59 -2.59
N PHE A 20 9.62 -34.60 -1.50
CA PHE A 20 9.18 -34.06 -0.21
C PHE A 20 8.95 -32.54 -0.23
N ASN A 21 9.77 -31.78 -0.98
CA ASN A 21 9.53 -30.34 -1.16
C ASN A 21 8.31 -30.09 -2.06
N PHE A 22 8.07 -30.95 -3.06
CA PHE A 22 6.92 -30.84 -3.94
C PHE A 22 5.60 -31.14 -3.22
N GLU A 23 5.53 -32.22 -2.43
CA GLU A 23 4.37 -32.53 -1.60
C GLU A 23 4.09 -31.43 -0.58
N LYS A 24 5.12 -30.91 0.10
CA LYS A 24 4.97 -29.76 1.00
C LYS A 24 4.44 -28.51 0.29
N THR A 25 4.89 -28.27 -0.93
CA THR A 25 4.42 -27.13 -1.74
C THR A 25 2.95 -27.29 -2.11
N ILE A 26 2.54 -28.49 -2.55
CA ILE A 26 1.13 -28.80 -2.86
C ILE A 26 0.24 -28.63 -1.61
N LEU A 27 0.70 -29.16 -0.48
CA LEU A 27 -0.05 -29.12 0.78
C LEU A 27 -0.16 -27.68 1.30
N THR A 28 0.91 -26.89 1.16
CA THR A 28 0.91 -25.45 1.46
C THR A 28 -0.07 -24.70 0.56
N TYR A 29 -0.03 -24.95 -0.75
CA TYR A 29 -0.94 -24.33 -1.71
C TYR A 29 -2.40 -24.64 -1.39
N TYR A 30 -2.72 -25.90 -1.09
CA TYR A 30 -4.06 -26.32 -0.69
C TYR A 30 -4.53 -25.61 0.60
N ASN A 31 -3.67 -25.53 1.61
CA ASN A 31 -3.98 -24.86 2.87
C ASN A 31 -4.20 -23.35 2.67
N VAL A 32 -3.36 -22.70 1.87
CA VAL A 32 -3.46 -21.27 1.56
C VAL A 32 -4.75 -20.99 0.78
N ASN A 33 -5.06 -21.79 -0.24
CA ASN A 33 -6.28 -21.62 -1.02
C ASN A 33 -7.54 -21.83 -0.17
N ARG A 34 -7.53 -22.85 0.69
CA ARG A 34 -8.63 -23.10 1.64
C ARG A 34 -8.78 -21.96 2.66
N PHE A 35 -7.67 -21.41 3.14
CA PHE A 35 -7.67 -20.24 4.00
C PHE A 35 -8.30 -19.03 3.29
N PHE A 36 -7.90 -18.74 2.05
CA PHE A 36 -8.49 -17.63 1.29
C PHE A 36 -9.97 -17.81 1.00
N ALA A 37 -10.40 -19.02 0.63
CA ALA A 37 -11.83 -19.31 0.46
C ALA A 37 -12.60 -19.05 1.76
N ALA A 38 -12.11 -19.57 2.89
CA ALA A 38 -12.71 -19.33 4.20
C ALA A 38 -12.68 -17.86 4.64
N PHE A 39 -11.63 -17.11 4.23
CA PHE A 39 -11.50 -15.68 4.53
C PHE A 39 -12.52 -14.85 3.74
N VAL A 40 -12.65 -15.11 2.43
CA VAL A 40 -13.64 -14.43 1.58
C VAL A 40 -15.07 -14.74 1.99
N ASP A 41 -15.34 -15.97 2.45
CA ASP A 41 -16.65 -16.40 2.95
C ASP A 41 -16.97 -15.91 4.38
N HIS A 42 -16.13 -15.04 4.97
CA HIS A 42 -16.27 -14.56 6.36
C HIS A 42 -16.36 -15.68 7.41
N ALA A 43 -15.79 -16.86 7.11
CA ALA A 43 -15.88 -18.05 7.96
C ALA A 43 -14.89 -18.02 9.15
N LEU A 44 -13.88 -17.15 9.11
CA LEU A 44 -12.92 -16.92 10.19
C LEU A 44 -13.32 -15.70 11.02
N LYS A 45 -14.02 -15.92 12.14
CA LYS A 45 -14.52 -14.85 13.02
C LYS A 45 -13.43 -13.94 13.59
N ASP A 46 -12.23 -14.47 13.77
CA ASP A 46 -11.07 -13.72 14.29
C ASP A 46 -10.43 -12.82 13.23
N LEU A 47 -10.77 -13.01 11.94
CA LEU A 47 -10.22 -12.29 10.79
C LEU A 47 -11.34 -11.62 9.98
N ASP A 48 -12.46 -11.35 10.63
CA ASP A 48 -13.64 -10.76 10.01
C ASP A 48 -13.33 -9.35 9.50
N TYR A 49 -13.95 -8.95 8.38
CA TYR A 49 -13.72 -7.65 7.76
C TYR A 49 -15.00 -7.02 7.25
N ILE A 50 -15.00 -5.70 7.17
CA ILE A 50 -16.06 -4.90 6.56
C ILE A 50 -15.57 -4.24 5.28
N ILE A 51 -16.47 -4.11 4.31
CA ILE A 51 -16.22 -3.34 3.09
C ILE A 51 -16.99 -2.03 3.25
N GLN A 52 -16.29 -0.90 3.14
CA GLN A 52 -16.91 0.42 3.22
C GLN A 52 -16.33 1.38 2.19
N GLU A 53 -17.06 2.45 1.92
CA GLU A 53 -16.56 3.58 1.14
C GLU A 53 -15.76 4.52 2.06
N ARG A 54 -14.75 5.18 1.51
CA ARG A 54 -14.05 6.26 2.22
C ARG A 54 -14.95 7.48 2.26
N SER A 55 -15.07 8.10 3.44
CA SER A 55 -15.68 9.41 3.54
C SER A 55 -14.84 10.45 2.78
N ILE A 56 -15.48 11.50 2.28
CA ILE A 56 -14.79 12.61 1.57
C ILE A 56 -13.67 13.19 2.45
N LEU A 57 -13.92 13.31 3.76
CA LEU A 57 -12.90 13.80 4.70
C LEU A 57 -11.75 12.81 4.90
N GLU A 58 -12.02 11.51 4.97
CA GLU A 58 -10.97 10.47 5.05
C GLU A 58 -10.12 10.46 3.79
N ASN A 59 -10.74 10.67 2.63
CA ASN A 59 -10.06 10.74 1.35
C ASN A 59 -9.20 12.01 1.24
N VAL A 60 -9.74 13.16 1.64
CA VAL A 60 -8.99 14.43 1.66
C VAL A 60 -7.84 14.34 2.64
N LEU A 61 -8.08 14.01 3.90
CA LEU A 61 -7.05 14.01 4.96
C LEU A 61 -6.13 12.78 4.92
N ASN A 62 -6.42 11.82 4.04
CA ASN A 62 -5.74 10.52 3.94
C ASN A 62 -5.55 9.86 5.32
N CYS A 63 -6.58 9.91 6.15
CA CYS A 63 -6.62 9.37 7.50
C CYS A 63 -7.84 8.47 7.66
N GLU A 64 -7.70 7.43 8.49
CA GLU A 64 -8.82 6.55 8.86
C GLU A 64 -9.53 7.14 10.08
N PHE A 65 -10.78 7.61 9.92
CA PHE A 65 -11.54 8.18 11.04
C PHE A 65 -12.33 7.12 11.79
N GLN A 66 -12.75 6.06 11.10
CA GLN A 66 -13.63 5.03 11.68
C GLN A 66 -12.91 3.93 12.46
N SER A 67 -11.58 4.00 12.60
CA SER A 67 -10.76 2.96 13.24
C SER A 67 -11.29 2.54 14.64
N TYR A 68 -11.81 3.51 15.41
CA TYR A 68 -12.39 3.28 16.75
C TYR A 68 -13.68 2.44 16.81
N VAL A 69 -14.45 2.36 15.72
CA VAL A 69 -15.72 1.59 15.70
C VAL A 69 -15.47 0.14 15.27
N THR A 70 -14.29 -0.16 14.75
CA THR A 70 -13.91 -1.43 14.12
C THR A 70 -12.74 -2.12 14.81
N ASP A 71 -12.52 -1.91 16.12
CA ASP A 71 -11.38 -2.46 16.87
C ASP A 71 -11.18 -3.99 16.75
N ASN A 72 -12.22 -4.74 16.37
CA ASN A 72 -12.17 -6.21 16.19
C ASN A 72 -12.35 -6.69 14.74
N LYS A 73 -12.40 -5.80 13.74
CA LYS A 73 -12.61 -6.17 12.33
C LYS A 73 -11.68 -5.41 11.39
N GLY A 74 -11.17 -6.08 10.37
CA GLY A 74 -10.46 -5.42 9.28
C GLY A 74 -11.40 -4.49 8.49
N VAL A 75 -10.86 -3.38 7.97
CA VAL A 75 -11.61 -2.46 7.10
C VAL A 75 -11.00 -2.49 5.71
N PHE A 76 -11.79 -2.87 4.71
CA PHE A 76 -11.42 -2.72 3.31
C PHE A 76 -12.20 -1.58 2.68
N TYR A 77 -11.47 -0.68 2.05
CA TYR A 77 -12.05 0.41 1.30
C TYR A 77 -12.28 -0.01 -0.15
N ILE A 78 -13.45 0.32 -0.69
CA ILE A 78 -13.74 0.12 -2.11
C ILE A 78 -12.84 1.06 -2.92
N ASP A 79 -12.00 0.47 -3.80
CA ASP A 79 -11.18 1.23 -4.75
C ASP A 79 -11.99 1.51 -6.03
N ASN A 80 -11.89 2.73 -6.55
CA ASN A 80 -12.54 3.15 -7.80
C ASN A 80 -11.77 2.70 -9.06
N GLY A 81 -10.71 1.89 -8.91
CA GLY A 81 -9.90 1.40 -10.03
C GLY A 81 -8.84 2.40 -10.52
N HIS A 82 -8.53 3.40 -9.69
CA HIS A 82 -7.58 4.48 -9.98
C HIS A 82 -6.25 4.30 -9.24
N SER A 83 -5.81 3.04 -9.03
CA SER A 83 -4.64 2.74 -8.20
C SER A 83 -3.31 3.29 -8.77
N PHE A 84 -3.26 3.63 -10.07
CA PHE A 84 -2.09 4.25 -10.71
C PHE A 84 -2.14 5.78 -10.74
N ASP A 85 -3.30 6.39 -10.51
CA ASP A 85 -3.45 7.85 -10.52
C ASP A 85 -2.69 8.48 -9.36
N GLN A 86 -2.63 7.78 -8.23
CA GLN A 86 -1.86 8.18 -7.05
C GLN A 86 -0.35 8.24 -7.31
N VAL A 87 0.17 7.38 -8.19
CA VAL A 87 1.61 7.36 -8.59
C VAL A 87 1.94 8.54 -9.51
N LEU A 88 0.96 8.98 -10.30
CA LEU A 88 1.07 10.13 -11.17
C LEU A 88 0.63 11.44 -10.54
N PHE A 89 0.13 11.37 -9.30
CA PHE A 89 -0.55 12.46 -8.61
C PHE A 89 -1.74 13.04 -9.40
N TYR A 90 -2.32 12.29 -10.33
CA TYR A 90 -3.56 12.69 -10.99
C TYR A 90 -4.73 12.58 -10.02
N GLY A 91 -5.58 13.62 -9.99
CA GLY A 91 -6.66 13.73 -9.01
C GLY A 91 -6.20 14.03 -7.59
N ASN A 92 -4.90 14.21 -7.35
CA ASN A 92 -4.32 14.42 -6.02
C ASN A 92 -4.04 15.90 -5.69
N GLU A 93 -4.72 16.82 -6.37
CA GLU A 93 -4.61 18.27 -6.19
C GLU A 93 -4.81 18.68 -4.73
N SER A 94 -5.68 17.96 -4.01
CA SER A 94 -5.93 18.18 -2.59
C SER A 94 -4.68 17.95 -1.72
N ILE A 95 -3.83 16.98 -2.06
CA ILE A 95 -2.60 16.71 -1.30
C ILE A 95 -1.54 17.78 -1.55
N PHE A 96 -1.43 18.31 -2.77
CA PHE A 96 -0.56 19.47 -3.03
C PHE A 96 -1.02 20.69 -2.23
N PHE A 97 -2.32 20.97 -2.24
CA PHE A 97 -2.89 22.06 -1.46
C PHE A 97 -2.64 21.89 0.05
N GLN A 98 -2.80 20.67 0.59
CA GLN A 98 -2.51 20.40 2.00
C GLN A 98 -1.04 20.59 2.34
N LEU A 99 -0.12 20.17 1.47
CA LEU A 99 1.30 20.38 1.65
C LEU A 99 1.66 21.86 1.64
N GLU A 100 1.09 22.63 0.70
CA GLU A 100 1.27 24.08 0.64
C GLU A 100 0.73 24.77 1.89
N LEU A 101 -0.46 24.37 2.34
CA LEU A 101 -1.08 24.90 3.56
C LEU A 101 -0.24 24.56 4.80
N ALA A 102 0.24 23.32 4.92
CA ALA A 102 1.08 22.90 6.03
C ALA A 102 2.43 23.62 6.03
N LEU A 103 3.05 23.79 4.86
CA LEU A 103 4.30 24.56 4.69
C LEU A 103 4.08 26.03 5.07
N PHE A 104 2.98 26.64 4.61
CA PHE A 104 2.62 28.02 4.93
C PHE A 104 2.49 28.21 6.44
N ILE A 105 1.70 27.36 7.12
CA ILE A 105 1.50 27.41 8.56
C ILE A 105 2.83 27.22 9.30
N MET A 106 3.65 26.26 8.88
CA MET A 106 4.95 25.99 9.47
C MET A 106 5.88 27.21 9.37
N VAL A 107 5.95 27.88 8.22
CA VAL A 107 6.78 29.07 8.05
C VAL A 107 6.23 30.24 8.85
N VAL A 108 4.91 30.46 8.87
CA VAL A 108 4.29 31.50 9.71
C VAL A 108 4.63 31.30 11.18
N LEU A 109 4.60 30.06 11.69
CA LEU A 109 4.96 29.76 13.08
C LEU A 109 6.44 30.04 13.38
N LEU A 110 7.33 29.89 12.40
CA LEU A 110 8.76 30.14 12.55
C LEU A 110 9.14 31.62 12.43
N THR A 111 8.55 32.33 11.46
CA THR A 111 8.96 33.71 11.13
C THR A 111 8.05 34.76 11.75
N ASN A 112 6.83 34.40 12.17
CA ASN A 112 5.74 35.31 12.53
C ASN A 112 5.41 36.35 11.45
N ASP A 113 5.85 36.11 10.21
CA ASP A 113 5.68 37.03 9.08
C ASP A 113 5.00 36.31 7.91
N TYR A 114 3.80 36.80 7.57
CA TYR A 114 2.95 36.24 6.52
C TYR A 114 3.51 36.50 5.09
N LEU A 115 4.23 37.61 4.88
CA LEU A 115 4.84 37.92 3.58
C LEU A 115 5.96 36.93 3.28
N TRP A 116 6.85 36.70 4.24
CA TRP A 116 7.93 35.72 4.09
C TRP A 116 7.39 34.30 3.87
N ALA A 117 6.35 33.91 4.61
CA ALA A 117 5.70 32.61 4.41
C ALA A 117 5.15 32.44 2.99
N THR A 118 4.49 33.46 2.45
CA THR A 118 3.92 33.43 1.09
C THR A 118 5.02 33.30 0.03
N VAL A 119 6.13 34.03 0.18
CA VAL A 119 7.26 33.95 -0.76
C VAL A 119 7.88 32.56 -0.76
N VAL A 120 8.11 31.98 0.43
CA VAL A 120 8.71 30.65 0.57
C VAL A 120 7.82 29.57 -0.06
N VAL A 121 6.50 29.58 0.22
CA VAL A 121 5.54 28.64 -0.38
C VAL A 121 5.55 28.75 -1.90
N GLY A 122 5.53 29.96 -2.45
CA GLY A 122 5.54 30.18 -3.90
C GLY A 122 6.81 29.64 -4.58
N VAL A 123 7.97 29.81 -3.95
CA VAL A 123 9.24 29.25 -4.47
C VAL A 123 9.23 27.74 -4.44
N VAL A 124 8.77 27.13 -3.34
CA VAL A 124 8.68 25.67 -3.20
C VAL A 124 7.70 25.08 -4.21
N TYR A 125 6.53 25.70 -4.39
CA TYR A 125 5.55 25.30 -5.40
C TYR A 125 6.14 25.28 -6.81
N LYS A 126 6.84 26.35 -7.20
CA LYS A 126 7.48 26.43 -8.52
C LYS A 126 8.59 25.39 -8.71
N ALA A 127 9.36 25.10 -7.67
CA ALA A 127 10.34 24.01 -7.72
C ALA A 127 9.67 22.65 -7.91
N PHE A 128 8.57 22.38 -7.19
CA PHE A 128 7.79 21.16 -7.34
C PHE A 128 7.19 21.00 -8.75
N GLU A 129 6.64 22.07 -9.32
CA GLU A 129 6.09 22.08 -10.68
C GLU A 129 7.14 21.66 -11.71
N ILE A 130 8.38 22.16 -11.58
CA ILE A 130 9.50 21.80 -12.46
C ILE A 130 9.87 20.33 -12.28
N VAL A 131 10.03 19.87 -11.04
CA VAL A 131 10.41 18.47 -10.76
C VAL A 131 9.35 17.50 -11.29
N MET A 132 8.07 17.79 -11.07
CA MET A 132 6.95 16.96 -11.53
C MET A 132 6.91 16.84 -13.04
N ASN A 133 6.96 17.99 -13.74
CA ASN A 133 6.82 18.03 -15.19
C ASN A 133 8.03 17.44 -15.92
N TYR A 134 9.25 17.67 -15.42
CA TYR A 134 10.47 17.26 -16.13
C TYR A 134 11.04 15.93 -15.67
N VAL A 135 11.04 15.65 -14.37
CA VAL A 135 11.67 14.45 -13.81
C VAL A 135 10.65 13.34 -13.73
N LEU A 136 9.50 13.58 -13.10
CA LEU A 136 8.56 12.52 -12.77
C LEU A 136 7.87 11.97 -14.02
N LYS A 137 7.27 12.84 -14.86
CA LYS A 137 6.61 12.43 -16.12
C LYS A 137 7.55 11.69 -17.07
N ASN A 138 8.80 12.16 -17.21
CA ASN A 138 9.79 11.50 -18.06
C ASN A 138 10.24 10.15 -17.52
N ASN A 139 10.50 10.05 -16.21
CA ASN A 139 10.90 8.79 -15.61
C ASN A 139 9.77 7.76 -15.61
N LEU A 140 8.53 8.20 -15.41
CA LEU A 140 7.39 7.29 -15.44
C LEU A 140 7.15 6.77 -16.86
N ALA A 141 7.03 7.65 -17.87
CA ALA A 141 6.86 7.24 -19.27
C ALA A 141 7.93 6.22 -19.71
N LYS A 142 9.18 6.44 -19.30
CA LYS A 142 10.30 5.56 -19.64
C LYS A 142 10.21 4.19 -18.94
N LYS A 143 9.76 4.16 -17.68
CA LYS A 143 9.68 2.93 -16.87
C LYS A 143 8.42 2.13 -17.13
N THR A 144 7.31 2.78 -17.47
CA THR A 144 6.03 2.12 -17.77
C THR A 144 5.84 1.82 -19.25
N LEU A 145 6.72 2.32 -20.12
CA LEU A 145 6.59 2.24 -21.59
C LEU A 145 5.26 2.82 -22.10
N ILE A 146 4.66 3.73 -21.33
CA ILE A 146 3.45 4.46 -21.70
C ILE A 146 3.88 5.76 -22.39
N ASP A 147 3.23 6.09 -23.52
CA ASP A 147 3.50 7.35 -24.22
C ASP A 147 3.16 8.54 -23.31
N LYS A 148 4.04 9.54 -23.29
CA LYS A 148 3.90 10.79 -22.52
C LYS A 148 2.58 11.49 -22.79
N ARG A 149 2.00 11.30 -23.98
CA ARG A 149 0.71 11.89 -24.34
C ARG A 149 -0.47 11.31 -23.56
N PHE A 150 -0.35 10.10 -23.02
CA PHE A 150 -1.34 9.48 -22.13
C PHE A 150 -1.13 9.82 -20.66
N LEU A 151 -0.03 10.51 -20.33
CA LEU A 151 0.31 11.02 -19.01
C LEU A 151 -0.12 12.50 -18.90
N ILE A 152 -1.35 12.80 -19.37
CA ILE A 152 -1.92 14.15 -19.49
C ILE A 152 -2.19 14.75 -18.13
#